data_AF-A0A8T4E9Q8-F1
#
_entry.id   AF-A0A8T4E9Q8-F1
#
_cell.length_a   1.000
_cell.length_b   1.000
_cell.length_c   1.000
_cell.angle_alpha   90.00
_cell.angle_beta   90.00
_cell.angle_gamma   90.00
#
_symmetry.space_group_name_H-M   'P 1'
#
loop_
_entity.id
_entity.type
_entity.pdbx_description
1 polymer ?
#
loop_
_entity_poly.entity_id
_entity_poly.type
_entity_poly.pdbx_seq_one_letter_code
_entity_poly.pdbx_strand_id
1 'polypeptide(L)'
;MHLTEIQKKLKLFEIERGWDKFPPSLVFAHLIEELGEVSRHITVDEGYKVIGLGHEAPKKSDLSREFAQVFILFTQLANHYDIDLEESILSELVIMEKRFSAKDWSEHMKDR
;
A
#
# COMPACT_ATOMS: atom_id res chain seq x y z
N MET A 1 -10.79 -14.21 1.77
CA MET A 1 -9.58 -14.63 2.48
C MET A 1 -8.53 -15.10 1.47
N HIS A 2 -7.99 -14.17 0.70
CA HIS A 2 -6.94 -14.41 -0.30
C HIS A 2 -5.63 -13.74 0.10
N LEU A 3 -5.65 -12.94 1.17
CA LEU A 3 -4.50 -12.15 1.58
C LEU A 3 -3.42 -13.07 2.17
N THR A 4 -3.83 -14.05 2.97
CA THR A 4 -2.95 -15.10 3.48
C THR A 4 -2.24 -15.87 2.36
N GLU A 5 -2.94 -16.17 1.26
CA GLU A 5 -2.35 -16.88 0.11
C GLU A 5 -1.32 -16.01 -0.63
N ILE A 6 -1.64 -14.74 -0.84
CA ILE A 6 -0.74 -13.75 -1.45
C ILE A 6 0.50 -13.56 -0.57
N GLN A 7 0.32 -13.34 0.74
CA GLN A 7 1.41 -13.15 1.69
C GLN A 7 2.36 -14.36 1.70
N LYS A 8 1.84 -15.58 1.70
CA LYS A 8 2.65 -16.81 1.59
C LYS A 8 3.45 -16.88 0.29
N LYS A 9 2.80 -16.53 -0.84
CA LYS A 9 3.48 -16.50 -2.15
C LYS A 9 4.61 -15.47 -2.18
N LEU A 10 4.40 -14.30 -1.57
CA LEU A 10 5.42 -13.26 -1.45
C LEU A 10 6.56 -13.69 -0.53
N LYS A 11 6.29 -14.27 0.64
CA LYS A 11 7.33 -14.79 1.54
C LYS A 11 8.20 -15.84 0.85
N LEU A 12 7.60 -16.75 0.06
CA LEU A 12 8.37 -17.71 -0.73
C LEU A 12 9.24 -17.01 -1.78
N PHE A 13 8.67 -16.07 -2.53
CA PHE A 13 9.38 -15.29 -3.54
C PHE A 13 10.59 -14.54 -2.96
N GLU A 14 10.43 -13.96 -1.76
CA GLU A 14 11.47 -13.26 -1.00
C GLU A 14 12.60 -14.22 -0.62
N ILE A 15 12.26 -15.36 0.01
CA ILE A 15 13.23 -16.37 0.48
C ILE A 15 14.04 -16.96 -0.68
N GLU A 16 13.39 -17.30 -1.80
CA GLU A 16 14.06 -17.85 -2.99
C GLU A 16 15.14 -16.91 -3.56
N ARG A 17 15.02 -15.60 -3.31
CA ARG A 17 15.95 -14.57 -3.79
C ARG A 17 16.86 -14.05 -2.68
N GLY A 18 16.70 -14.52 -1.44
CA GLY A 18 17.41 -14.03 -0.27
C GLY A 18 17.03 -12.60 0.11
N TRP A 19 15.87 -12.09 -0.32
CA TRP A 19 15.40 -10.73 -0.04
C TRP A 19 14.87 -10.59 1.39
N ASP A 20 14.51 -11.70 2.03
CA ASP A 20 14.20 -11.79 3.46
C ASP A 20 15.35 -11.32 4.36
N LYS A 21 16.58 -11.27 3.82
CA LYS A 21 17.79 -10.84 4.53
C LYS A 21 18.04 -9.34 4.50
N PHE A 22 17.30 -8.57 3.69
CA PHE A 22 17.46 -7.13 3.67
C PHE A 22 17.02 -6.53 5.01
N PRO A 23 17.77 -5.56 5.57
CA PRO A 23 17.32 -4.83 6.74
C PRO A 23 15.96 -4.14 6.49
N PRO A 24 15.03 -4.17 7.47
CA PRO A 24 13.70 -3.59 7.30
C PRO A 24 13.75 -2.09 7.03
N SER A 25 14.81 -1.39 7.48
CA SER A 25 15.03 0.02 7.18
C SER A 25 15.21 0.30 5.68
N LEU A 26 15.88 -0.60 4.94
CA LEU A 26 16.07 -0.45 3.49
C LEU A 26 14.78 -0.76 2.73
N VAL A 27 14.05 -1.81 3.14
CA VAL A 27 12.74 -2.16 2.57
C VAL A 27 11.74 -1.01 2.81
N PHE A 28 11.78 -0.40 4.00
CA PHE A 28 10.94 0.77 4.31
C PHE A 28 11.33 1.99 3.47
N ALA A 29 12.61 2.27 3.29
CA ALA A 29 13.06 3.36 2.41
C ALA A 29 12.54 3.17 0.97
N HIS A 30 12.64 1.95 0.43
CA HIS A 30 12.12 1.61 -0.89
C HIS A 30 10.59 1.71 -0.95
N LEU A 31 9.87 1.34 0.11
CA LEU A 31 8.42 1.56 0.19
C LEU A 31 8.05 3.04 0.04
N ILE A 32 8.82 3.95 0.65
CA ILE A 32 8.61 5.40 0.50
C ILE A 32 8.86 5.86 -0.93
N GLU A 33 9.87 5.30 -1.63
CA GLU A 33 10.12 5.61 -3.04
C GLU A 33 8.94 5.20 -3.92
N GLU A 34 8.41 3.99 -3.77
CA GLU A 34 7.26 3.51 -4.55
C GLU A 34 5.96 4.28 -4.24
N LEU A 35 5.76 4.72 -2.99
CA LEU A 35 4.67 5.65 -2.63
C LEU A 35 4.84 7.02 -3.32
N GLY A 36 6.08 7.46 -3.54
CA GLY A 36 6.41 8.66 -4.29
C GLY A 36 5.98 8.58 -5.76
N GLU A 37 6.09 7.39 -6.37
CA GLU A 37 5.59 7.16 -7.73
C GLU A 37 4.06 7.24 -7.79
N VAL A 38 3.34 6.61 -6.84
CA VAL A 38 1.87 6.77 -6.74
C VAL A 38 1.49 8.25 -6.56
N SER A 39 2.21 8.98 -5.71
CA SER A 39 2.01 10.41 -5.50
C SER A 39 2.22 11.23 -6.77
N ARG A 40 3.10 10.81 -7.67
CA ARG A 40 3.32 11.48 -8.95
C ARG A 40 2.06 11.44 -9.83
N HIS A 41 1.33 10.32 -9.87
CA HIS A 41 0.05 10.25 -10.60
C HIS A 41 -0.98 11.18 -9.98
N ILE A 42 -1.16 11.11 -8.66
CA ILE A 42 -2.12 11.95 -7.93
C ILE A 42 -1.85 13.44 -8.18
N THR A 43 -0.59 13.87 -8.04
CA THR A 43 -0.22 15.28 -8.21
C THR A 43 -0.40 15.79 -9.65
N VAL A 44 -0.30 14.93 -10.66
CA VAL A 44 -0.63 15.28 -12.04
C VAL A 44 -2.15 15.34 -12.23
N ASP A 45 -2.89 14.33 -11.76
CA ASP A 45 -4.35 14.23 -11.89
C ASP A 45 -5.07 15.39 -11.18
N GLU A 46 -4.55 15.85 -10.04
CA GLU A 46 -5.09 16.99 -9.28
C GLU A 46 -4.58 18.36 -9.80
N GLY A 47 -3.74 18.37 -10.84
CA GLY A 47 -3.26 19.59 -11.49
C GLY A 47 -2.16 20.36 -10.75
N TYR A 48 -1.60 19.80 -9.67
CA TYR A 48 -0.43 20.38 -8.99
C TYR A 48 0.82 20.32 -9.88
N LYS A 49 1.04 19.20 -10.57
CA LYS A 49 2.10 19.03 -11.58
C LYS A 49 1.51 19.14 -12.99
N VAL A 50 1.62 20.33 -13.57
CA VAL A 50 1.09 20.60 -14.92
C VAL A 50 2.03 20.03 -16.00
N ILE A 51 1.50 19.11 -16.82
CA ILE A 51 2.25 18.52 -17.93
C ILE A 51 2.70 19.60 -18.91
N GLY A 52 3.97 19.56 -19.30
CA GLY A 52 4.57 20.55 -20.21
C GLY A 52 5.10 21.81 -19.51
N LEU A 53 4.83 22.01 -18.22
CA LEU A 53 5.43 23.07 -17.41
C LEU A 53 6.49 22.50 -16.44
N GLY A 54 7.50 21.82 -17.00
CA GLY A 54 8.58 21.19 -16.21
C GLY A 54 8.23 19.80 -15.65
N HIS A 55 7.06 19.26 -16.00
CA HIS A 55 6.62 17.92 -15.60
C HIS A 55 6.19 17.07 -16.80
N GLU A 56 6.52 15.78 -16.71
CA GLU A 56 6.10 14.75 -17.66
C GLU A 56 5.02 13.87 -17.05
N ALA A 57 4.04 13.48 -17.87
CA ALA A 57 2.99 12.56 -17.47
C ALA A 57 3.60 11.19 -17.12
N PRO A 58 3.28 10.60 -15.95
CA PRO A 58 3.54 9.20 -15.75
C PRO A 58 2.64 8.37 -16.69
N LYS A 59 3.04 7.15 -17.05
CA LYS A 59 2.20 6.30 -17.89
C LYS A 59 1.06 5.77 -17.03
N LYS A 60 -0.19 6.01 -17.42
CA LYS A 60 -1.37 5.54 -16.68
C LYS A 60 -1.38 4.02 -16.42
N SER A 61 -0.77 3.23 -17.29
CA SER A 61 -0.58 1.78 -17.09
C SER A 61 0.26 1.42 -15.87
N ASP A 62 1.12 2.33 -15.42
CA ASP A 62 2.11 2.07 -14.39
C ASP A 62 1.52 2.24 -12.99
N LEU A 63 0.43 2.99 -12.83
CA LEU A 63 -0.22 3.21 -11.52
C LEU A 63 -0.62 1.88 -10.85
N SER A 64 -1.22 0.95 -11.60
CA SER A 64 -1.57 -0.36 -11.06
C SER A 64 -0.34 -1.17 -10.61
N ARG A 65 0.79 -0.98 -11.29
CA ARG A 65 2.05 -1.64 -10.97
C ARG A 65 2.69 -1.02 -9.72
N GLU A 66 2.66 0.29 -9.60
CA GLU A 66 3.18 1.02 -8.43
C GLU A 66 2.41 0.65 -7.15
N PHE A 67 1.07 0.58 -7.21
CA PHE A 67 0.27 0.06 -6.09
C PHE A 67 0.66 -1.37 -5.71
N ALA A 68 0.96 -2.23 -6.69
CA ALA A 68 1.42 -3.57 -6.42
C ALA A 68 2.82 -3.58 -5.77
N GLN A 69 3.74 -2.72 -6.22
CA GLN A 69 5.08 -2.58 -5.61
C GLN A 69 4.99 -2.10 -4.15
N VAL A 70 4.18 -1.07 -3.88
CA VAL A 70 3.88 -0.60 -2.52
C VAL A 70 3.37 -1.74 -1.64
N PHE A 71 2.38 -2.49 -2.13
CA PHE A 71 1.80 -3.59 -1.38
C PHE A 71 2.80 -4.74 -1.13
N ILE A 72 3.64 -5.07 -2.11
CA ILE A 72 4.68 -6.10 -1.99
C ILE A 72 5.70 -5.70 -0.92
N LEU A 73 6.22 -4.46 -0.96
CA LEU A 73 7.21 -3.99 0.01
C LEU A 73 6.62 -3.87 1.42
N PHE A 74 5.37 -3.41 1.55
CA PHE A 74 4.65 -3.44 2.81
C PHE A 74 4.50 -4.87 3.35
N THR A 75 4.16 -5.83 2.47
CA THR A 75 4.05 -7.24 2.85
C THR A 75 5.40 -7.84 3.26
N GLN A 76 6.49 -7.48 2.59
CA GLN A 76 7.84 -7.90 2.97
C GLN A 76 8.21 -7.39 4.38
N LEU A 77 7.84 -6.15 4.72
CA LEU A 77 8.00 -5.64 6.09
C LEU A 77 7.19 -6.46 7.10
N ALA A 78 5.91 -6.75 6.81
CA ALA A 78 5.10 -7.59 7.67
C ALA A 78 5.70 -8.99 7.85
N ASN A 79 6.20 -9.59 6.76
CA ASN A 79 6.87 -10.88 6.76
C ASN A 79 8.15 -10.89 7.62
N HIS A 80 8.90 -9.78 7.62
CA HIS A 80 10.11 -9.61 8.43
C HIS A 80 9.82 -9.60 9.93
N TYR A 81 8.68 -9.03 10.34
CA TYR A 81 8.23 -9.00 11.73
C TYR A 81 7.30 -10.16 12.11
N ASP A 82 7.17 -11.16 11.23
CA ASP A 82 6.28 -12.32 11.39
C ASP A 82 4.82 -11.94 11.72
N ILE A 83 4.32 -10.89 11.07
CA ILE A 83 2.94 -10.39 11.21
C ILE A 83 2.03 -11.10 10.21
N ASP A 84 0.94 -11.70 10.68
CA ASP A 84 -0.17 -12.16 9.84
C ASP A 84 -1.05 -10.96 9.44
N LEU A 85 -1.03 -10.58 8.17
CA LEU A 85 -1.75 -9.41 7.68
C LEU A 85 -3.26 -9.61 7.67
N GLU A 86 -3.73 -10.81 7.33
CA GLU A 86 -5.17 -11.07 7.23
C GLU A 86 -5.79 -11.07 8.63
N GLU A 87 -5.16 -11.74 9.59
CA GLU A 87 -5.59 -11.70 10.99
C GLU A 87 -5.54 -10.28 11.56
N SER A 88 -4.44 -9.56 11.33
CA SER A 88 -4.26 -8.18 11.83
C SER A 88 -5.35 -7.25 11.30
N ILE A 89 -5.64 -7.29 10.00
CA ILE A 89 -6.69 -6.46 9.38
C ILE A 89 -8.08 -6.84 9.90
N LEU A 90 -8.40 -8.13 9.95
CA LEU A 90 -9.71 -8.59 10.43
C LEU A 90 -9.93 -8.18 11.90
N SER A 91 -8.90 -8.26 12.74
CA SER A 91 -8.97 -7.83 14.13
C SER A 91 -9.18 -6.32 14.28
N GLU A 92 -8.46 -5.52 13.50
CA GLU A 92 -8.60 -4.06 13.53
C GLU A 92 -9.94 -3.61 12.98
N LEU A 93 -10.48 -4.27 11.95
CA LEU A 93 -11.82 -3.98 11.43
C LEU A 93 -12.89 -4.12 12.51
N VAL A 94 -12.83 -5.16 13.36
CA VAL A 94 -13.76 -5.31 14.49
C VAL A 94 -13.64 -4.16 15.49
N ILE A 95 -12.43 -3.63 15.70
CA ILE A 95 -12.20 -2.47 16.57
C ILE A 95 -12.75 -1.20 15.91
N MET A 96 -12.47 -1.00 14.62
CA MET A 96 -12.93 0.15 13.84
C MET A 96 -14.46 0.21 13.74
N GLU A 97 -15.14 -0.92 13.52
CA GLU A 97 -16.61 -0.99 13.48
C GLU A 97 -17.25 -0.54 14.80
N LYS A 98 -16.62 -0.86 15.94
CA LYS A 98 -17.09 -0.40 17.25
C LYS A 98 -16.81 1.07 17.48
N ARG A 99 -15.65 1.56 17.01
CA ARG A 99 -15.20 2.95 17.20
C ARG A 99 -15.92 3.93 16.27
N PHE A 100 -16.30 3.49 15.08
CA PHE A 100 -16.83 4.31 14.00
C PHE A 100 -18.21 3.80 13.57
N SER A 101 -19.25 4.28 14.25
CA SER A 101 -20.65 3.99 13.94
C SER A 101 -20.97 4.24 12.47
N ALA A 102 -21.39 3.19 11.76
CA ALA A 102 -21.76 3.27 10.36
C ALA A 102 -22.91 4.28 10.14
N LYS A 103 -23.86 4.35 11.07
CA LYS A 103 -24.99 5.29 11.00
C LYS A 103 -24.51 6.73 11.10
N ASP A 104 -23.75 7.05 12.15
CA ASP A 104 -23.35 8.43 12.44
C ASP A 104 -22.43 8.97 11.36
N TRP A 105 -21.49 8.15 10.87
CA TRP A 105 -20.63 8.51 9.74
C TRP A 105 -21.40 8.66 8.44
N SER A 106 -22.33 7.76 8.13
CA SER A 106 -23.14 7.86 6.91
C SER A 106 -24.06 9.08 6.93
N GLU A 107 -24.57 9.48 8.10
CA GLU A 107 -25.33 10.72 8.25
C GLU A 107 -24.45 11.95 8.05
N HIS A 108 -23.28 12.00 8.70
CA HIS A 108 -22.34 13.12 8.56
C HIS A 108 -21.85 13.33 7.11
N MET A 109 -21.64 12.26 6.36
CA MET A 109 -21.09 12.33 5.00
C MET A 109 -22.11 12.75 3.92
N LYS A 110 -23.41 12.82 4.21
CA LYS A 110 -24.43 13.27 3.23
C LYS A 110 -24.30 14.74 2.84
N ASP A 111 -23.66 15.53 3.69
CA ASP A 111 -23.53 16.99 3.54
C ASP A 111 -22.17 17.40 2.93
N ARG A 112 -21.39 16.44 2.42
CA ARG A 112 -20.10 16.64 1.73
C ARG A 112 -20.16 16.19 0.28
#